data_AF-A0A514ZYW1-F1
#
_entry.id   AF-A0A514ZYW1-F1
#
_cell.length_a   1.000
_cell.length_b   1.000
_cell.length_c   1.000
_cell.angle_alpha   90.00
_cell.angle_beta   90.00
_cell.angle_gamma   90.00
#
_symmetry.space_group_name_H-M   'P 1'
#
loop_
_entity.id
_entity.type
_entity.pdbx_description
1 polymer ?
#
loop_
_entity_poly.entity_id
_entity_poly.type
_entity_poly.pdbx_seq_one_letter_code
_entity_poly.pdbx_strand_id
1 'polypeptide(L)'
;MGIFDWGKTEQIKYLDDERSKTWDRLVKLESFVKELQNEIRKKASDSEKEAANSSKKAAEYKNKSELRLEEAKDIVNKINSEYSSSVQTKDNILDIKISIDNLRDEITATFNSLVEIASEYKEKINLVDSKLSEFENFYSKYPDIDENLEEISDFIKKVEENVEKSNVSLIALNKRKKEIDDIYREIFGYQQTDEDNETTKVEGLKDELEKSYQKISLDIKETFDKINQINSSYESKYTDFENGHKSKYEKINKEIDSLLPRALTAGLSAAFSSKRQDEIQESQNLQDNFTKGIYILIGVSLLPVAVSIWSLFKGISLEEVILRLPRLVLAIVPMYVPALWFTYSASKKLNLSKRLIEEYTHKEVLSKTYEGLSNQIASIVDKEQSEELKFRLLSSFLQISSENPGKLISNYNSSDHPIMEALEQSYKFQIAIDKLEGIPGMGKIAAMFESQSKKNIDAKAAKIEDGFESKKKEEETSIDGEDT
;
A
#
# COMPACT_ATOMS: atom_id res chain seq x y z
N MET A 1 -124.45 62.74 -172.75
CA MET A 1 -124.53 63.74 -173.85
C MET A 1 -124.53 65.13 -173.23
N GLY A 2 -123.90 66.16 -173.84
CA GLY A 2 -123.88 67.57 -173.34
C GLY A 2 -125.26 68.29 -173.45
N ILE A 3 -125.50 69.62 -173.35
CA ILE A 3 -124.75 70.89 -173.59
C ILE A 3 -125.59 72.12 -173.03
N PHE A 4 -124.93 73.13 -172.39
CA PHE A 4 -125.09 74.63 -172.15
C PHE A 4 -126.39 75.51 -171.87
N ASP A 5 -126.29 76.34 -170.79
CA ASP A 5 -126.52 77.82 -170.43
C ASP A 5 -127.86 78.65 -170.50
N TRP A 6 -128.09 79.56 -169.50
CA TRP A 6 -128.57 81.00 -169.51
C TRP A 6 -128.97 81.57 -168.09
N GLY A 7 -128.32 82.64 -167.55
CA GLY A 7 -128.73 83.30 -166.27
C GLY A 7 -128.19 84.73 -165.99
N LYS A 8 -129.07 85.74 -165.71
CA LYS A 8 -128.66 87.12 -165.29
C LYS A 8 -129.70 88.00 -164.51
N THR A 9 -130.96 87.62 -164.35
CA THR A 9 -132.04 88.55 -163.89
C THR A 9 -132.28 88.56 -162.37
N GLU A 10 -131.79 87.58 -161.61
CA GLU A 10 -131.99 87.53 -160.14
C GLU A 10 -130.97 88.34 -159.33
N GLN A 11 -129.89 88.84 -159.94
CA GLN A 11 -128.80 89.50 -159.21
C GLN A 11 -129.16 90.90 -158.69
N ILE A 12 -130.00 91.68 -159.37
CA ILE A 12 -130.14 93.12 -159.07
C ILE A 12 -131.08 93.40 -157.87
N LYS A 13 -132.16 92.64 -157.70
CA LYS A 13 -133.05 92.80 -156.52
C LYS A 13 -132.44 92.25 -155.22
N TYR A 14 -131.54 91.28 -155.34
CA TYR A 14 -130.78 90.75 -154.22
C TYR A 14 -129.80 91.78 -153.65
N LEU A 15 -129.20 92.61 -154.51
CA LEU A 15 -128.16 93.57 -154.13
C LEU A 15 -128.66 94.75 -153.28
N ASP A 16 -129.89 95.22 -153.47
CA ASP A 16 -130.36 96.42 -152.77
C ASP A 16 -130.92 96.11 -151.36
N ASP A 17 -131.54 94.93 -151.17
CA ASP A 17 -131.96 94.45 -149.84
C ASP A 17 -130.76 94.03 -148.97
N GLU A 18 -129.71 93.49 -149.60
CA GLU A 18 -128.40 93.26 -148.97
C GLU A 18 -127.77 94.57 -148.46
N ARG A 19 -127.90 95.66 -149.22
CA ARG A 19 -127.31 96.95 -148.85
C ARG A 19 -127.97 97.59 -147.62
N SER A 20 -129.30 97.49 -147.49
CA SER A 20 -129.98 98.06 -146.32
C SER A 20 -129.71 97.23 -145.05
N LYS A 21 -129.72 95.90 -145.16
CA LYS A 21 -129.39 94.99 -144.05
C LYS A 21 -127.95 95.11 -143.58
N THR A 22 -127.01 95.34 -144.49
CA THR A 22 -125.59 95.55 -144.12
C THR A 22 -125.41 96.85 -143.36
N TRP A 23 -126.15 97.91 -143.70
CA TRP A 23 -125.96 99.21 -143.06
C TRP A 23 -126.52 99.28 -141.65
N ASP A 24 -127.71 98.72 -141.40
CA ASP A 24 -128.25 98.65 -140.05
C ASP A 24 -127.43 97.73 -139.12
N ARG A 25 -126.82 96.68 -139.70
CA ARG A 25 -125.91 95.79 -138.98
C ARG A 25 -124.59 96.48 -138.62
N LEU A 26 -124.09 97.36 -139.48
CA LEU A 26 -122.84 98.08 -139.24
C LEU A 26 -122.96 99.10 -138.11
N VAL A 27 -124.08 99.83 -138.03
CA VAL A 27 -124.32 100.78 -136.93
C VAL A 27 -124.40 100.07 -135.58
N LYS A 28 -125.10 98.94 -135.51
CA LYS A 28 -125.17 98.12 -134.28
C LYS A 28 -123.82 97.51 -133.90
N LEU A 29 -123.01 97.12 -134.88
CA LEU A 29 -121.64 96.64 -134.65
C LEU A 29 -120.74 97.75 -134.11
N GLU A 30 -120.81 98.96 -134.65
CA GLU A 30 -120.02 100.09 -134.14
C GLU A 30 -120.36 100.43 -132.69
N SER A 31 -121.65 100.44 -132.33
CA SER A 31 -122.04 100.67 -130.93
C SER A 31 -121.52 99.56 -130.00
N PHE A 32 -121.62 98.29 -130.42
CA PHE A 32 -121.15 97.15 -129.63
C PHE A 32 -119.62 97.12 -129.47
N VAL A 33 -118.88 97.49 -130.51
CA VAL A 33 -117.42 97.61 -130.47
C VAL A 33 -116.98 98.70 -129.49
N LYS A 34 -117.70 99.83 -129.44
CA LYS A 34 -117.43 100.92 -128.50
C LYS A 34 -117.63 100.49 -127.03
N GLU A 35 -118.68 99.73 -126.75
CA GLU A 35 -118.91 99.17 -125.41
C GLU A 35 -117.84 98.15 -125.01
N LEU A 36 -117.50 97.20 -125.90
CA LEU A 36 -116.46 96.21 -125.67
C LEU A 36 -115.08 96.83 -125.38
N GLN A 37 -114.69 97.87 -126.13
CA GLN A 37 -113.43 98.57 -125.90
C GLN A 37 -113.37 99.21 -124.51
N ASN A 38 -114.49 99.75 -124.02
CA ASN A 38 -114.57 100.34 -122.68
C ASN A 38 -114.49 99.28 -121.57
N GLU A 39 -115.13 98.12 -121.75
CA GLU A 39 -115.04 97.02 -120.78
C GLU A 39 -113.63 96.42 -120.70
N ILE A 40 -112.96 96.21 -121.84
CA ILE A 40 -111.59 95.66 -121.89
C ILE A 40 -110.61 96.61 -121.20
N ARG A 41 -110.70 97.93 -121.44
CA ARG A 41 -109.84 98.92 -120.76
C ARG A 41 -110.03 98.92 -119.25
N LYS A 42 -111.27 98.79 -118.76
CA LYS A 42 -111.53 98.70 -117.32
C LYS A 42 -110.93 97.43 -116.71
N LYS A 43 -111.22 96.25 -117.29
CA LYS A 43 -110.70 94.97 -116.77
C LYS A 43 -109.18 94.88 -116.80
N ALA A 44 -108.53 95.32 -117.88
CA ALA A 44 -107.07 95.31 -117.98
C ALA A 44 -106.41 96.19 -116.90
N SER A 45 -106.98 97.38 -116.64
CA SER A 45 -106.46 98.28 -115.61
C SER A 45 -106.63 97.74 -114.18
N ASP A 46 -107.71 97.01 -113.92
CA ASP A 46 -107.96 96.41 -112.61
C ASP A 46 -107.02 95.23 -112.32
N SER A 47 -106.78 94.35 -113.30
CA SER A 47 -105.82 93.22 -113.15
C SER A 47 -104.37 93.69 -112.99
N GLU A 48 -103.94 94.74 -113.73
CA GLU A 48 -102.60 95.32 -113.56
C GLU A 48 -102.41 95.93 -112.15
N LYS A 49 -103.43 96.61 -111.62
CA LYS A 49 -103.40 97.13 -110.24
C LYS A 49 -103.32 96.01 -109.21
N GLU A 50 -104.04 94.91 -109.41
CA GLU A 50 -104.04 93.78 -108.48
C GLU A 50 -102.70 93.04 -108.47
N ALA A 51 -102.07 92.84 -109.64
CA ALA A 51 -100.72 92.26 -109.76
C ALA A 51 -99.65 93.18 -109.11
N ALA A 52 -99.71 94.48 -109.35
CA ALA A 52 -98.80 95.45 -108.73
C ALA A 52 -98.97 95.50 -107.20
N ASN A 53 -100.22 95.44 -106.70
CA ASN A 53 -100.49 95.37 -105.27
C ASN A 53 -99.99 94.06 -104.65
N SER A 54 -100.12 92.93 -105.36
CA SER A 54 -99.62 91.62 -104.90
C SER A 54 -98.09 91.59 -104.86
N SER A 55 -97.41 92.16 -105.86
CA SER A 55 -95.95 92.29 -105.88
C SER A 55 -95.43 93.18 -104.74
N LYS A 56 -96.09 94.32 -104.49
CA LYS A 56 -95.78 95.19 -103.33
C LYS A 56 -95.95 94.45 -102.00
N LYS A 57 -97.05 93.71 -101.83
CA LYS A 57 -97.27 92.87 -100.63
C LYS A 57 -96.20 91.80 -100.49
N ALA A 58 -95.78 91.14 -101.57
CA ALA A 58 -94.71 90.13 -101.53
C ALA A 58 -93.35 90.74 -101.12
N ALA A 59 -92.99 91.91 -101.65
CA ALA A 59 -91.79 92.64 -101.26
C ALA A 59 -91.86 93.11 -99.80
N GLU A 60 -93.02 93.60 -99.35
CA GLU A 60 -93.26 93.97 -97.96
C GLU A 60 -93.09 92.77 -97.02
N TYR A 61 -93.68 91.62 -97.35
CA TYR A 61 -93.51 90.39 -96.57
C TYR A 61 -92.06 89.88 -96.59
N LYS A 62 -91.33 90.00 -97.71
CA LYS A 62 -89.91 89.67 -97.78
C LYS A 62 -89.10 90.56 -96.83
N ASN A 63 -89.26 91.88 -96.91
CA ASN A 63 -88.53 92.82 -96.05
C ASN A 63 -88.88 92.63 -94.57
N LYS A 64 -90.17 92.41 -94.25
CA LYS A 64 -90.60 92.07 -92.89
C LYS A 64 -89.94 90.76 -92.42
N SER A 65 -89.84 89.76 -93.28
CA SER A 65 -89.22 88.47 -92.94
C SER A 65 -87.70 88.61 -92.72
N GLU A 66 -87.01 89.42 -93.54
CA GLU A 66 -85.59 89.73 -93.37
C GLU A 66 -85.33 90.48 -92.06
N LEU A 67 -86.14 91.49 -91.74
CA LEU A 67 -86.07 92.20 -90.45
C LEU A 67 -86.27 91.26 -89.27
N ARG A 68 -87.27 90.37 -89.33
CA ARG A 68 -87.52 89.38 -88.28
C ARG A 68 -86.40 88.35 -88.15
N LEU A 69 -85.76 87.99 -89.25
CA LEU A 69 -84.60 87.10 -89.25
C LEU A 69 -83.39 87.76 -88.58
N GLU A 70 -83.17 89.06 -88.82
CA GLU A 70 -82.08 89.80 -88.16
C GLU A 70 -82.35 90.03 -86.67
N GLU A 71 -83.58 90.40 -86.30
CA GLU A 71 -84.02 90.46 -84.89
C GLU A 71 -83.83 89.10 -84.18
N ALA A 72 -84.15 88.00 -84.86
CA ALA A 72 -83.96 86.66 -84.32
C ALA A 72 -82.47 86.31 -84.13
N LYS A 73 -81.58 86.69 -85.05
CA LYS A 73 -80.13 86.51 -84.89
C LYS A 73 -79.58 87.32 -83.73
N ASP A 74 -80.00 88.58 -83.58
CA ASP A 74 -79.58 89.43 -82.46
C ASP A 74 -79.99 88.83 -81.12
N ILE A 75 -81.21 88.28 -81.04
CA ILE A 75 -81.68 87.58 -79.85
C ILE A 75 -80.83 86.33 -79.60
N VAL A 76 -80.54 85.53 -80.62
CA VAL A 76 -79.69 84.33 -80.50
C VAL A 76 -78.28 84.69 -80.03
N ASN A 77 -77.69 85.76 -80.55
CA ASN A 77 -76.37 86.23 -80.13
C ASN A 77 -76.37 86.68 -78.66
N LYS A 78 -77.40 87.41 -78.22
CA LYS A 78 -77.58 87.78 -76.81
C LYS A 78 -77.71 86.53 -75.93
N ILE A 79 -78.56 85.58 -76.32
CA ILE A 79 -78.73 84.30 -75.59
C ILE A 79 -77.40 83.56 -75.48
N ASN A 80 -76.62 83.48 -76.55
CA ASN A 80 -75.31 82.80 -76.52
C ASN A 80 -74.29 83.53 -75.63
N SER A 81 -74.30 84.86 -75.63
CA SER A 81 -73.43 85.64 -74.73
C SER A 81 -73.80 85.44 -73.26
N GLU A 82 -75.10 85.44 -72.93
CA GLU A 82 -75.61 85.18 -71.57
C GLU A 82 -75.41 83.71 -71.14
N TYR A 83 -75.53 82.78 -72.09
CA TYR A 83 -75.20 81.38 -71.84
C TYR A 83 -73.71 81.22 -71.50
N SER A 84 -72.82 81.93 -72.21
CA SER A 84 -71.38 81.87 -71.98
C SER A 84 -71.00 82.49 -70.63
N SER A 85 -71.60 83.62 -70.24
CA SER A 85 -71.42 84.22 -68.90
C SER A 85 -71.98 83.31 -67.80
N SER A 86 -73.11 82.65 -68.04
CA SER A 86 -73.70 81.67 -67.12
C SER A 86 -72.81 80.43 -66.92
N VAL A 87 -72.13 79.96 -67.97
CA VAL A 87 -71.18 78.85 -67.87
C VAL A 87 -69.95 79.29 -67.06
N GLN A 88 -69.37 80.46 -67.34
CA GLN A 88 -68.22 80.97 -66.58
C GLN A 88 -68.54 81.18 -65.09
N THR A 89 -69.73 81.70 -64.77
CA THR A 89 -70.16 81.85 -63.37
C THR A 89 -70.37 80.51 -62.68
N LYS A 90 -70.91 79.50 -63.37
CA LYS A 90 -71.00 78.12 -62.85
C LYS A 90 -69.62 77.55 -62.55
N ASP A 91 -68.65 77.72 -63.46
CA ASP A 91 -67.29 77.21 -63.27
C ASP A 91 -66.61 77.90 -62.08
N ASN A 92 -66.73 79.22 -61.96
CA ASN A 92 -66.23 79.96 -60.79
C ASN A 92 -66.86 79.49 -59.47
N ILE A 93 -68.17 79.21 -59.47
CA ILE A 93 -68.86 78.65 -58.28
C ILE A 93 -68.30 77.26 -57.94
N LEU A 94 -67.98 76.44 -58.94
CA LEU A 94 -67.41 75.11 -58.74
C LEU A 94 -66.00 75.22 -58.12
N ASP A 95 -65.16 76.13 -58.63
CA ASP A 95 -63.82 76.37 -58.10
C ASP A 95 -63.85 76.91 -56.64
N ILE A 96 -64.79 77.81 -56.34
CA ILE A 96 -65.02 78.29 -54.96
C ILE A 96 -65.46 77.13 -54.06
N LYS A 97 -66.36 76.26 -54.54
CA LYS A 97 -66.81 75.10 -53.77
C LYS A 97 -65.65 74.15 -53.45
N ILE A 98 -64.80 73.83 -54.43
CA ILE A 98 -63.60 73.01 -54.22
C ILE A 98 -62.69 73.66 -53.17
N SER A 99 -62.50 74.97 -53.24
CA SER A 99 -61.67 75.71 -52.28
C SER A 99 -62.26 75.68 -50.86
N ILE A 100 -63.58 75.78 -50.73
CA ILE A 100 -64.29 75.66 -49.44
C ILE A 100 -64.18 74.24 -48.88
N ASP A 101 -64.33 73.21 -49.71
CA ASP A 101 -64.22 71.82 -49.30
C ASP A 101 -62.78 71.52 -48.80
N ASN A 102 -61.75 72.00 -49.51
CA ASN A 102 -60.35 71.87 -49.06
C ASN A 102 -60.09 72.57 -47.72
N LEU A 103 -60.56 73.81 -47.54
CA LEU A 103 -60.42 74.54 -46.27
C LEU A 103 -61.13 73.82 -45.13
N ARG A 104 -62.28 73.20 -45.40
CA ARG A 104 -63.01 72.42 -44.41
C ARG A 104 -62.22 71.18 -43.98
N ASP A 105 -61.57 70.50 -44.92
CA ASP A 105 -60.74 69.34 -44.63
C ASP A 105 -59.51 69.73 -43.80
N GLU A 106 -58.85 70.86 -44.11
CA GLU A 106 -57.75 71.41 -43.32
C GLU A 106 -58.17 71.79 -41.89
N ILE A 107 -59.33 72.45 -41.74
CA ILE A 107 -59.90 72.79 -40.42
C ILE A 107 -60.19 71.50 -39.63
N THR A 108 -60.71 70.47 -40.28
CA THR A 108 -61.04 69.21 -39.60
C THR A 108 -59.77 68.47 -39.16
N ALA A 109 -58.72 68.47 -39.99
CA ALA A 109 -57.42 67.88 -39.64
C ALA A 109 -56.77 68.61 -38.45
N THR A 110 -56.79 69.95 -38.45
CA THR A 110 -56.23 70.77 -37.36
C THR A 110 -57.05 70.66 -36.07
N PHE A 111 -58.37 70.52 -36.15
CA PHE A 111 -59.21 70.27 -34.97
C PHE A 111 -58.89 68.92 -34.32
N ASN A 112 -58.72 67.87 -35.13
CA ASN A 112 -58.39 66.54 -34.61
C ASN A 112 -57.01 66.51 -33.92
N SER A 113 -56.00 67.16 -34.49
CA SER A 113 -54.67 67.25 -33.84
C SER A 113 -54.72 68.05 -32.54
N LEU A 114 -55.54 69.11 -32.46
CA LEU A 114 -55.73 69.87 -31.23
C LEU A 114 -56.38 69.01 -30.12
N VAL A 115 -57.36 68.18 -30.49
CA VAL A 115 -58.02 67.25 -29.55
C VAL A 115 -57.04 66.21 -29.02
N GLU A 116 -56.18 65.65 -29.88
CA GLU A 116 -55.15 64.68 -29.49
C GLU A 116 -54.15 65.30 -28.51
N ILE A 117 -53.61 66.49 -28.83
CA ILE A 117 -52.71 67.24 -27.95
C ILE A 117 -53.36 67.53 -26.59
N ALA A 118 -54.63 67.96 -26.57
CA ALA A 118 -55.34 68.22 -25.32
C ALA A 118 -55.49 66.97 -24.45
N SER A 119 -55.67 65.80 -25.06
CA SER A 119 -55.71 64.52 -24.35
C SER A 119 -54.35 64.17 -23.73
N GLU A 120 -53.26 64.32 -24.49
CA GLU A 120 -51.90 64.06 -23.97
C GLU A 120 -51.54 64.97 -22.79
N TYR A 121 -51.87 66.25 -22.86
CA TYR A 121 -51.61 67.18 -21.74
C TYR A 121 -52.40 66.80 -20.50
N LYS A 122 -53.65 66.33 -20.66
CA LYS A 122 -54.47 65.87 -19.54
C LYS A 122 -53.86 64.65 -18.86
N GLU A 123 -53.34 63.69 -19.63
CA GLU A 123 -52.62 62.53 -19.06
C GLU A 123 -51.36 62.95 -18.30
N LYS A 124 -50.57 63.88 -18.85
CA LYS A 124 -49.36 64.41 -18.18
C LYS A 124 -49.70 65.12 -16.87
N ILE A 125 -50.78 65.91 -16.82
CA ILE A 125 -51.23 66.57 -15.59
C ILE A 125 -51.59 65.53 -14.54
N ASN A 126 -52.39 64.52 -14.89
CA ASN A 126 -52.74 63.45 -13.95
C ASN A 126 -51.51 62.70 -13.41
N LEU A 127 -50.49 62.47 -14.26
CA LEU A 127 -49.25 61.84 -13.83
C LEU A 127 -48.49 62.72 -12.81
N VAL A 128 -48.39 64.02 -13.08
CA VAL A 128 -47.74 64.98 -12.17
C VAL A 128 -48.47 65.02 -10.83
N ASP A 129 -49.80 65.07 -10.82
CA ASP A 129 -50.61 65.08 -9.59
C ASP A 129 -50.40 63.80 -8.77
N SER A 130 -50.25 62.64 -9.45
CA SER A 130 -49.95 61.38 -8.77
C SER A 130 -48.57 61.40 -8.09
N LYS A 131 -47.57 61.99 -8.75
CA LYS A 131 -46.21 62.10 -8.22
C LYS A 131 -46.13 63.10 -7.06
N LEU A 132 -46.84 64.22 -7.16
CA LEU A 132 -46.93 65.19 -6.08
C LEU A 132 -47.54 64.55 -4.82
N SER A 133 -48.60 63.76 -5.00
CA SER A 133 -49.25 63.03 -3.91
C SER A 133 -48.32 61.99 -3.25
N GLU A 134 -47.47 61.32 -4.03
CA GLU A 134 -46.44 60.42 -3.48
C GLU A 134 -45.40 61.18 -2.65
N PHE A 135 -44.93 62.33 -3.14
CA PHE A 135 -43.97 63.18 -2.42
C PHE A 135 -44.54 63.76 -1.12
N GLU A 136 -45.77 64.27 -1.15
CA GLU A 136 -46.45 64.77 0.05
C GLU A 136 -46.62 63.66 1.10
N ASN A 137 -47.02 62.45 0.67
CA ASN A 137 -47.10 61.29 1.56
C ASN A 137 -45.74 60.92 2.15
N PHE A 138 -44.66 60.97 1.36
CA PHE A 138 -43.31 60.69 1.85
C PHE A 138 -42.86 61.70 2.90
N TYR A 139 -43.06 62.98 2.64
CA TYR A 139 -42.70 64.06 3.58
C TYR A 139 -43.51 63.98 4.88
N SER A 140 -44.80 63.65 4.80
CA SER A 140 -45.65 63.48 5.99
C SER A 140 -45.23 62.31 6.88
N LYS A 141 -44.66 61.24 6.31
CA LYS A 141 -44.19 60.07 7.07
C LYS A 141 -42.87 60.32 7.78
N TYR A 142 -42.05 61.22 7.26
CA TYR A 142 -40.72 61.50 7.78
C TYR A 142 -40.48 63.01 7.92
N PRO A 143 -41.22 63.69 8.82
CA PRO A 143 -41.08 65.13 9.03
C PRO A 143 -39.68 65.50 9.56
N ASP A 144 -39.05 64.63 10.35
CA ASP A 144 -37.77 64.89 11.03
C ASP A 144 -36.60 64.16 10.34
N ILE A 145 -36.68 63.95 9.02
CA ILE A 145 -35.64 63.21 8.27
C ILE A 145 -34.26 63.88 8.35
N ASP A 146 -34.24 65.20 8.40
CA ASP A 146 -33.01 65.99 8.50
C ASP A 146 -32.34 65.82 9.87
N GLU A 147 -33.12 65.82 10.96
CA GLU A 147 -32.62 65.63 12.33
C GLU A 147 -32.09 64.19 12.51
N ASN A 148 -32.80 63.20 11.98
CA ASN A 148 -32.33 61.81 11.97
C ASN A 148 -31.03 61.62 11.17
N LEU A 149 -30.85 62.35 10.06
CA LEU A 149 -29.62 62.32 9.27
C LEU A 149 -28.45 62.93 10.04
N GLU A 150 -28.69 63.99 10.81
CA GLU A 150 -27.68 64.62 11.67
C GLU A 150 -27.26 63.69 12.82
N GLU A 151 -28.21 63.05 13.51
CA GLU A 151 -27.93 62.07 14.56
C GLU A 151 -27.12 60.87 14.04
N ILE A 152 -27.46 60.35 12.85
CA ILE A 152 -26.71 59.27 12.21
C ILE A 152 -25.29 59.72 11.88
N SER A 153 -25.11 60.95 11.38
CA SER A 153 -23.77 61.49 11.09
C SER A 153 -22.90 61.56 12.33
N ASP A 154 -23.46 62.04 13.45
CA ASP A 154 -22.74 62.12 14.72
C ASP A 154 -22.49 60.75 15.35
N PHE A 155 -23.40 59.78 15.15
CA PHE A 155 -23.16 58.40 15.54
C PHE A 155 -21.99 57.78 14.74
N ILE A 156 -21.92 58.03 13.42
CA ILE A 156 -20.82 57.57 12.57
C ILE A 156 -19.48 58.13 13.07
N LYS A 157 -19.39 59.43 13.39
CA LYS A 157 -18.17 60.02 13.96
C LYS A 157 -17.74 59.35 15.27
N LYS A 158 -18.69 59.07 16.17
CA LYS A 158 -18.40 58.36 17.43
C LYS A 158 -17.91 56.92 17.19
N VAL A 159 -18.45 56.26 16.18
CA VAL A 159 -18.00 54.92 15.77
C VAL A 159 -16.57 54.96 15.25
N GLU A 160 -16.24 55.92 14.38
CA GLU A 160 -14.88 56.09 13.85
C GLU A 160 -13.85 56.33 14.98
N GLU A 161 -14.14 57.24 15.92
CA GLU A 161 -13.25 57.48 17.08
C GLU A 161 -13.05 56.21 17.94
N ASN A 162 -14.10 55.41 18.12
CA ASN A 162 -14.00 54.16 18.87
C ASN A 162 -13.20 53.08 18.13
N VAL A 163 -13.28 53.04 16.80
CA VAL A 163 -12.46 52.16 15.96
C VAL A 163 -10.99 52.55 16.08
N GLU A 164 -10.65 53.84 16.05
CA GLU A 164 -9.27 54.30 16.26
C GLU A 164 -8.73 53.91 17.64
N LYS A 165 -9.50 54.14 18.72
CA LYS A 165 -9.13 53.72 20.09
C LYS A 165 -8.95 52.21 20.20
N SER A 166 -9.81 51.44 19.53
CA SER A 166 -9.74 49.98 19.50
C SER A 166 -8.48 49.51 18.76
N ASN A 167 -8.12 50.14 17.65
CA ASN A 167 -6.89 49.83 16.91
C ASN A 167 -5.64 50.10 17.74
N VAL A 168 -5.56 51.22 18.46
CA VAL A 168 -4.43 51.50 19.37
C VAL A 168 -4.32 50.42 20.45
N SER A 169 -5.45 50.00 21.02
CA SER A 169 -5.49 48.93 22.02
C SER A 169 -5.05 47.57 21.43
N LEU A 170 -5.46 47.25 20.21
CA LEU A 170 -5.06 46.04 19.49
C LEU A 170 -3.54 46.02 19.25
N ILE A 171 -2.95 47.14 18.82
CA ILE A 171 -1.50 47.27 18.66
C ILE A 171 -0.76 47.02 19.99
N ALA A 172 -1.25 47.62 21.09
CA ALA A 172 -0.66 47.41 22.40
C ALA A 172 -0.76 45.95 22.89
N LEU A 173 -1.90 45.30 22.65
CA LEU A 173 -2.11 43.88 22.96
C LEU A 173 -1.19 42.98 22.14
N ASN A 174 -1.04 43.24 20.84
CA ASN A 174 -0.12 42.49 19.99
C ASN A 174 1.34 42.63 20.46
N LYS A 175 1.75 43.82 20.91
CA LYS A 175 3.09 44.01 21.48
C LYS A 175 3.29 43.15 22.74
N ARG A 176 2.33 43.18 23.68
CA ARG A 176 2.37 42.35 24.89
C ARG A 176 2.35 40.86 24.59
N LYS A 177 1.53 40.43 23.62
CA LYS A 177 1.51 39.04 23.17
C LYS A 177 2.88 38.61 22.66
N LYS A 178 3.54 39.45 21.85
CA LYS A 178 4.89 39.18 21.37
C LYS A 178 5.90 39.04 22.52
N GLU A 179 5.86 39.94 23.50
CA GLU A 179 6.71 39.86 24.70
C GLU A 179 6.46 38.55 25.49
N ILE A 180 5.21 38.13 25.63
CA ILE A 180 4.84 36.86 26.29
C ILE A 180 5.32 35.66 25.46
N ASP A 181 5.13 35.69 24.15
CA ASP A 181 5.57 34.61 23.25
C ASP A 181 7.10 34.48 23.28
N ASP A 182 7.84 35.59 23.36
CA ASP A 182 9.31 35.61 23.48
C ASP A 182 9.75 34.97 24.82
N ILE A 183 9.13 35.36 25.95
CA ILE A 183 9.39 34.75 27.26
C ILE A 183 9.02 33.25 27.27
N TYR A 184 7.90 32.88 26.65
CA TYR A 184 7.47 31.49 26.56
C TYR A 184 8.49 30.65 25.79
N ARG A 185 9.02 31.18 24.69
CA ARG A 185 10.10 30.53 23.91
C ARG A 185 11.40 30.41 24.71
N GLU A 186 11.72 31.39 25.55
CA GLU A 186 12.92 31.33 26.42
C GLU A 186 12.78 30.26 27.52
N ILE A 187 11.60 30.16 28.14
CA ILE A 187 11.36 29.22 29.25
C ILE A 187 11.21 27.77 28.75
N PHE A 188 10.42 27.56 27.70
CA PHE A 188 10.02 26.22 27.22
C PHE A 188 10.77 25.77 25.98
N GLY A 189 11.55 26.66 25.35
CA GLY A 189 12.20 26.39 24.08
C GLY A 189 11.26 26.56 22.90
N TYR A 190 11.82 26.47 21.69
CA TYR A 190 11.05 26.47 20.46
C TYR A 190 11.64 25.46 19.47
N GLN A 191 10.79 24.93 18.59
CA GLN A 191 11.24 24.07 17.50
C GLN A 191 11.67 24.98 16.35
N GLN A 192 12.92 24.84 15.93
CA GLN A 192 13.42 25.44 14.71
C GLN A 192 13.51 24.33 13.66
N THR A 193 12.88 24.55 12.51
CA THR A 193 13.00 23.68 11.36
C THR A 193 14.02 24.34 10.42
N ASP A 194 15.18 23.71 10.23
CA ASP A 194 16.13 24.12 9.19
C ASP A 194 15.67 23.58 7.82
N GLU A 195 16.28 24.10 6.74
CA GLU A 195 15.93 23.83 5.32
C GLU A 195 15.91 22.32 4.93
N ASP A 196 16.45 21.42 5.77
CA ASP A 196 16.47 19.97 5.57
C ASP A 196 15.35 19.19 6.30
N ASN A 197 14.32 19.87 6.83
CA ASN A 197 13.13 19.24 7.44
C ASN A 197 13.39 18.44 8.74
N GLU A 198 14.55 18.60 9.39
CA GLU A 198 14.78 18.08 10.75
C GLU A 198 14.43 19.13 11.81
N THR A 199 13.52 18.78 12.71
CA THR A 199 13.12 19.63 13.84
C THR A 199 14.17 19.56 14.94
N THR A 200 14.98 20.60 15.08
CA THR A 200 15.85 20.75 16.26
C THR A 200 15.08 21.51 17.33
N LYS A 201 14.87 20.87 18.49
CA LYS A 201 14.27 21.53 19.65
C LYS A 201 15.35 22.36 20.31
N VAL A 202 15.27 23.68 20.20
CA VAL A 202 16.09 24.58 21.01
C VAL A 202 15.56 24.45 22.44
N GLU A 203 16.40 23.96 23.34
CA GLU A 203 16.04 23.69 24.73
C GLU A 203 15.85 24.99 25.49
N GLY A 204 14.74 25.10 26.22
CA GLY A 204 14.49 26.23 27.11
C GLY A 204 15.21 26.07 28.45
N LEU A 205 15.21 27.13 29.25
CA LEU A 205 15.80 27.13 30.59
C LEU A 205 15.30 25.98 31.49
N LYS A 206 14.04 25.54 31.30
CA LYS A 206 13.48 24.40 32.02
C LYS A 206 14.22 23.09 31.69
N ASP A 207 14.50 22.85 30.42
CA ASP A 207 15.15 21.63 29.96
C ASP A 207 16.64 21.63 30.37
N GLU A 208 17.31 22.79 30.33
CA GLU A 208 18.67 22.95 30.85
C GLU A 208 18.75 22.65 32.35
N LEU A 209 17.79 23.16 33.12
CA LEU A 209 17.72 22.92 34.57
C LEU A 209 17.52 21.43 34.87
N GLU A 210 16.60 20.78 34.15
CA GLU A 210 16.32 19.35 34.35
C GLU A 210 17.54 18.48 33.99
N LYS A 211 18.26 18.82 32.92
CA LYS A 211 19.54 18.18 32.57
C LYS A 211 20.60 18.38 33.65
N SER A 212 20.72 19.60 34.19
CA SER A 212 21.67 19.89 35.26
C SER A 212 21.37 19.08 36.52
N TYR A 213 20.10 18.94 36.88
CA TYR A 213 19.67 18.16 38.05
C TYR A 213 19.90 16.66 37.85
N GLN A 214 19.59 16.12 36.67
CA GLN A 214 19.85 14.72 36.34
C GLN A 214 21.35 14.42 36.36
N LYS A 215 22.18 15.32 35.82
CA LYS A 215 23.64 15.20 35.86
C LYS A 215 24.17 15.19 37.29
N ILE A 216 23.75 16.15 38.12
CA ILE A 216 24.15 16.19 39.54
C ILE A 216 23.71 14.91 40.27
N SER A 217 22.49 14.43 40.02
CA SER A 217 22.01 13.19 40.65
C SER A 217 22.80 11.96 40.20
N LEU A 218 23.27 11.90 38.95
CA LEU A 218 24.12 10.84 38.44
C LEU A 218 25.53 10.92 39.06
N ASP A 219 26.12 12.11 39.08
CA ASP A 219 27.45 12.35 39.66
C ASP A 219 27.48 11.99 41.16
N ILE A 220 26.41 12.30 41.91
CA ILE A 220 26.27 11.92 43.32
C ILE A 220 26.21 10.39 43.48
N LYS A 221 25.42 9.70 42.64
CA LYS A 221 25.34 8.23 42.68
C LYS A 221 26.69 7.59 42.36
N GLU A 222 27.36 8.05 41.30
CA GLU A 222 28.66 7.54 40.89
C GLU A 222 29.73 7.78 41.98
N THR A 223 29.69 8.93 42.63
CA THR A 223 30.59 9.25 43.76
C THR A 223 30.34 8.32 44.94
N PHE A 224 29.07 8.05 45.27
CA PHE A 224 28.72 7.14 46.35
C PHE A 224 29.14 5.69 46.05
N ASP A 225 28.97 5.24 44.81
CA ASP A 225 29.41 3.93 44.35
C ASP A 225 30.95 3.81 44.39
N LYS A 226 31.68 4.85 43.97
CA LYS A 226 33.14 4.91 44.09
C LYS A 226 33.61 4.85 45.55
N ILE A 227 32.96 5.58 46.46
CA ILE A 227 33.29 5.55 47.89
C ILE A 227 33.06 4.15 48.47
N ASN A 228 31.93 3.52 48.15
CA ASN A 228 31.64 2.16 48.62
C ASN A 228 32.62 1.13 48.05
N GLN A 229 33.01 1.25 46.78
CA GLN A 229 34.05 0.43 46.18
C GLN A 229 35.41 0.63 46.86
N ILE A 230 35.78 1.87 47.18
CA ILE A 230 37.03 2.19 47.87
C ILE A 230 37.03 1.58 49.28
N ASN A 231 35.96 1.76 50.05
CA ASN A 231 35.85 1.18 51.40
C ASN A 231 35.94 -0.34 51.35
N SER A 232 35.19 -0.98 50.45
CA SER A 232 35.25 -2.44 50.25
C SER A 232 36.65 -2.89 49.82
N SER A 233 37.34 -2.11 48.97
CA SER A 233 38.72 -2.38 48.55
C SER A 233 39.71 -2.29 49.71
N TYR A 234 39.58 -1.29 50.59
CA TYR A 234 40.48 -1.13 51.73
C TYR A 234 40.25 -2.20 52.78
N GLU A 235 38.99 -2.55 53.04
CA GLU A 235 38.64 -3.65 53.94
C GLU A 235 39.20 -4.97 53.42
N SER A 236 39.03 -5.27 52.13
CA SER A 236 39.67 -6.43 51.49
C SER A 236 41.19 -6.39 51.64
N LYS A 237 41.86 -5.29 51.26
CA LYS A 237 43.32 -5.18 51.36
C LYS A 237 43.84 -5.35 52.79
N TYR A 238 43.13 -4.83 53.77
CA TYR A 238 43.51 -4.95 55.17
C TYR A 238 43.36 -6.39 55.66
N THR A 239 42.24 -7.04 55.35
CA THR A 239 42.04 -8.46 55.66
C THR A 239 43.05 -9.34 54.93
N ASP A 240 43.39 -9.04 53.67
CA ASP A 240 44.41 -9.75 52.89
C ASP A 240 45.80 -9.61 53.52
N PHE A 241 46.13 -8.41 54.01
CA PHE A 241 47.39 -8.16 54.71
C PHE A 241 47.47 -8.94 56.03
N GLU A 242 46.44 -8.85 56.87
CA GLU A 242 46.37 -9.56 58.15
C GLU A 242 46.43 -11.08 57.96
N ASN A 243 45.65 -11.61 57.02
CA ASN A 243 45.66 -13.02 56.65
C ASN A 243 47.01 -13.45 56.07
N GLY A 244 47.65 -12.60 55.25
CA GLY A 244 48.97 -12.86 54.67
C GLY A 244 50.05 -13.03 55.73
N HIS A 245 50.04 -12.20 56.77
CA HIS A 245 50.99 -12.29 57.87
C HIS A 245 50.72 -13.48 58.80
N LYS A 246 49.46 -13.72 59.15
CA LYS A 246 49.07 -14.90 59.94
C LYS A 246 49.42 -16.21 59.23
N SER A 247 49.18 -16.28 57.92
CA SER A 247 49.52 -17.43 57.07
C SER A 247 51.03 -17.69 57.02
N LYS A 248 51.85 -16.65 56.89
CA LYS A 248 53.32 -16.80 56.88
C LYS A 248 53.84 -17.39 58.19
N TYR A 249 53.33 -16.89 59.32
CA TYR A 249 53.74 -17.38 60.64
C TYR A 249 53.37 -18.84 60.85
N GLU A 250 52.15 -19.24 60.48
CA GLU A 250 51.71 -20.64 60.55
C GLU A 250 52.49 -21.57 59.62
N LYS A 251 52.89 -21.10 58.42
CA LYS A 251 53.69 -21.89 57.48
C LYS A 251 55.06 -22.24 58.04
N ILE A 252 55.73 -21.29 58.67
CA ILE A 252 57.08 -21.49 59.23
C ILE A 252 57.05 -22.52 60.35
N ASN A 253 56.09 -22.42 61.28
CA ASN A 253 55.98 -23.41 62.36
C ASN A 253 55.66 -24.81 61.82
N LYS A 254 54.78 -24.94 60.83
CA LYS A 254 54.48 -26.22 60.18
C LYS A 254 55.71 -26.81 59.47
N GLU A 255 56.56 -25.97 58.88
CA GLU A 255 57.77 -26.43 58.19
C GLU A 255 58.75 -27.08 59.17
N ILE A 256 58.96 -26.46 60.33
CA ILE A 256 59.84 -26.99 61.38
C ILE A 256 59.33 -28.36 61.87
N ASP A 257 58.04 -28.50 62.18
CA ASP A 257 57.46 -29.76 62.65
C ASP A 257 57.50 -30.87 61.57
N SER A 258 57.51 -30.49 60.29
CA SER A 258 57.54 -31.45 59.17
C SER A 258 58.92 -32.05 58.88
N LEU A 259 60.01 -31.36 59.22
CA LEU A 259 61.37 -31.76 58.85
C LEU A 259 61.98 -32.81 59.79
N LEU A 260 61.53 -32.87 61.04
CA LEU A 260 62.10 -33.73 62.09
C LEU A 260 61.91 -35.25 61.84
N PRO A 261 60.73 -35.74 61.43
CA PRO A 261 60.52 -37.16 61.10
C PRO A 261 61.30 -37.61 59.85
N ARG A 262 61.52 -36.70 58.89
CA ARG A 262 62.16 -37.00 57.60
C ARG A 262 63.64 -37.38 57.75
N ALA A 263 64.35 -36.71 58.65
CA ALA A 263 65.77 -36.97 58.88
C ALA A 263 66.05 -38.39 59.41
N LEU A 264 65.12 -38.97 60.19
CA LEU A 264 65.29 -40.29 60.79
C LEU A 264 65.04 -41.43 59.79
N THR A 265 64.02 -41.31 58.93
CA THR A 265 63.65 -42.37 57.98
C THR A 265 64.59 -42.44 56.79
N ALA A 266 65.10 -41.30 56.32
CA ALA A 266 66.08 -41.23 55.24
C ALA A 266 67.37 -42.03 55.58
N GLY A 267 67.80 -42.00 56.84
CA GLY A 267 68.98 -42.75 57.30
C GLY A 267 68.82 -44.28 57.26
N LEU A 268 67.65 -44.80 57.66
CA LEU A 268 67.40 -46.26 57.70
C LEU A 268 67.22 -46.88 56.31
N SER A 269 66.57 -46.16 55.39
CA SER A 269 66.31 -46.69 54.03
C SER A 269 67.58 -46.89 53.20
N ALA A 270 68.58 -46.03 53.38
CA ALA A 270 69.86 -46.15 52.70
C ALA A 270 70.59 -47.45 53.05
N ALA A 271 70.51 -47.88 54.32
CA ALA A 271 71.17 -49.11 54.78
C ALA A 271 70.56 -50.39 54.17
N PHE A 272 69.23 -50.46 53.99
CA PHE A 272 68.57 -51.62 53.35
C PHE A 272 68.84 -51.70 51.85
N SER A 273 68.92 -50.55 51.18
CA SER A 273 69.22 -50.46 49.74
C SER A 273 70.51 -51.17 49.38
N SER A 274 71.56 -50.95 50.20
CA SER A 274 72.86 -51.59 50.00
C SER A 274 72.79 -53.12 50.08
N LYS A 275 71.95 -53.70 50.95
CA LYS A 275 71.86 -55.16 51.13
C LYS A 275 71.08 -55.88 50.03
N ARG A 276 70.09 -55.21 49.44
CA ARG A 276 69.34 -55.74 48.30
C ARG A 276 70.24 -55.95 47.08
N GLN A 277 71.14 -55.01 46.83
CA GLN A 277 71.97 -55.02 45.63
C GLN A 277 72.89 -56.24 45.58
N ASP A 278 73.42 -56.66 46.72
CA ASP A 278 74.25 -57.87 46.84
C ASP A 278 73.49 -59.15 46.43
N GLU A 279 72.22 -59.32 46.83
CA GLU A 279 71.41 -60.52 46.53
C GLU A 279 70.92 -60.58 45.07
N ILE A 280 70.70 -59.42 44.42
CA ILE A 280 70.32 -59.37 43.00
C ILE A 280 71.36 -60.05 42.12
N GLN A 281 72.64 -59.88 42.45
CA GLN A 281 73.73 -60.46 41.68
C GLN A 281 73.67 -62.00 41.67
N GLU A 282 73.29 -62.62 42.79
CA GLU A 282 73.16 -64.07 42.90
C GLU A 282 71.92 -64.62 42.17
N SER A 283 70.80 -63.88 42.15
CA SER A 283 69.60 -64.28 41.40
C SER A 283 69.83 -64.35 39.89
N GLN A 284 70.69 -63.49 39.34
CA GLN A 284 70.95 -63.47 37.89
C GLN A 284 71.62 -64.76 37.43
N ASN A 285 72.59 -65.25 38.20
CA ASN A 285 73.29 -66.50 37.90
C ASN A 285 72.33 -67.71 37.85
N LEU A 286 71.27 -67.71 38.66
CA LEU A 286 70.25 -68.75 38.64
C LEU A 286 69.30 -68.62 37.42
N GLN A 287 69.12 -67.42 36.88
CA GLN A 287 68.19 -67.13 35.78
C GLN A 287 68.71 -67.68 34.46
N ASP A 288 70.01 -67.56 34.26
CA ASP A 288 70.68 -68.09 33.08
C ASP A 288 70.53 -69.61 32.95
N ASN A 289 70.46 -70.31 34.08
CA ASN A 289 70.26 -71.76 34.09
C ASN A 289 68.82 -72.16 33.71
N PHE A 290 67.82 -71.33 34.03
CA PHE A 290 66.43 -71.57 33.61
C PHE A 290 66.21 -71.31 32.12
N THR A 291 66.80 -70.23 31.58
CA THR A 291 66.68 -69.88 30.16
C THR A 291 67.22 -70.99 29.25
N LYS A 292 68.31 -71.64 29.65
CA LYS A 292 68.84 -72.81 28.93
C LYS A 292 67.83 -73.96 28.83
N GLY A 293 66.96 -74.14 29.83
CA GLY A 293 65.87 -75.12 29.80
C GLY A 293 64.77 -74.80 28.78
N ILE A 294 64.44 -73.52 28.58
CA ILE A 294 63.40 -73.08 27.63
C ILE A 294 63.86 -73.24 26.18
N TYR A 295 65.13 -72.94 25.87
CA TYR A 295 65.64 -73.11 24.51
C TYR A 295 65.50 -74.55 24.02
N ILE A 296 65.59 -75.51 24.92
CA ILE A 296 65.39 -76.93 24.62
C ILE A 296 63.90 -77.20 24.27
N LEU A 297 62.94 -76.55 24.92
CA LEU A 297 61.50 -76.67 24.62
C LEU A 297 61.09 -76.02 23.30
N ILE A 298 61.66 -74.86 22.98
CA ILE A 298 61.41 -74.15 21.71
C ILE A 298 61.92 -74.97 20.51
N GLY A 299 63.06 -75.64 20.68
CA GLY A 299 63.56 -76.57 19.68
C GLY A 299 62.55 -77.66 19.34
N VAL A 300 61.77 -78.13 20.33
CA VAL A 300 60.74 -79.15 20.15
C VAL A 300 59.48 -78.56 19.49
N SER A 301 59.09 -77.32 19.79
CA SER A 301 57.85 -76.73 19.27
C SER A 301 57.96 -76.15 17.85
N LEU A 302 59.15 -75.84 17.36
CA LEU A 302 59.32 -75.26 16.00
C LEU A 302 59.15 -76.30 14.88
N LEU A 303 59.15 -77.57 15.25
CA LEU A 303 59.16 -78.69 14.32
C LEU A 303 57.94 -78.75 13.37
N PRO A 304 56.68 -78.47 13.78
CA PRO A 304 55.53 -78.49 12.87
C PRO A 304 55.58 -77.39 11.81
N VAL A 305 56.12 -76.22 12.17
CA VAL A 305 56.25 -75.07 11.26
C VAL A 305 57.38 -75.29 10.27
N ALA A 306 58.51 -75.82 10.74
CA ALA A 306 59.60 -76.24 9.86
C ALA A 306 59.12 -77.27 8.81
N VAL A 307 58.26 -78.22 9.22
CA VAL A 307 57.64 -79.21 8.34
C VAL A 307 56.59 -78.60 7.40
N SER A 308 55.92 -77.53 7.80
CA SER A 308 54.91 -76.83 6.98
C SER A 308 55.53 -75.92 5.92
N ILE A 309 56.61 -75.18 6.26
CA ILE A 309 57.43 -74.41 5.31
C ILE A 309 58.01 -75.34 4.24
N TRP A 310 58.44 -76.52 4.65
CA TRP A 310 58.93 -77.54 3.74
C TRP A 310 57.84 -78.07 2.79
N SER A 311 56.56 -78.07 3.22
CA SER A 311 55.42 -78.49 2.39
C SER A 311 54.99 -77.43 1.37
N LEU A 312 55.16 -76.13 1.68
CA LEU A 312 54.96 -75.03 0.72
C LEU A 312 55.95 -75.08 -0.44
N PHE A 313 57.21 -75.42 -0.16
CA PHE A 313 58.25 -75.58 -1.18
C PHE A 313 57.97 -76.69 -2.21
N LYS A 314 57.04 -77.61 -1.94
CA LYS A 314 56.61 -78.66 -2.88
C LYS A 314 55.43 -78.26 -3.77
N GLY A 315 55.03 -76.98 -3.77
CA GLY A 315 54.06 -76.43 -4.73
C GLY A 315 52.60 -76.56 -4.34
N ILE A 316 52.30 -76.84 -3.06
CA ILE A 316 50.94 -76.81 -2.52
C ILE A 316 50.52 -75.34 -2.36
N SER A 317 49.26 -75.02 -2.69
CA SER A 317 48.74 -73.67 -2.51
C SER A 317 48.82 -73.26 -1.04
N LEU A 318 49.12 -71.97 -0.81
CA LEU A 318 49.33 -71.43 0.53
C LEU A 318 48.09 -71.61 1.42
N GLU A 319 46.90 -71.64 0.81
CA GLU A 319 45.62 -71.90 1.46
C GLU A 319 45.52 -73.30 2.08
N GLU A 320 46.05 -74.33 1.40
CA GLU A 320 45.92 -75.69 1.88
C GLU A 320 46.92 -76.02 3.00
N VAL A 321 48.12 -75.42 2.98
CA VAL A 321 49.11 -75.58 4.06
C VAL A 321 48.60 -74.94 5.36
N ILE A 322 47.86 -73.84 5.25
CA ILE A 322 47.18 -73.23 6.39
C ILE A 322 46.16 -74.20 6.99
N LEU A 323 45.37 -74.88 6.16
CA LEU A 323 44.38 -75.86 6.60
C LEU A 323 45.01 -77.08 7.31
N ARG A 324 46.27 -77.41 7.05
CA ARG A 324 46.94 -78.62 7.57
C ARG A 324 47.75 -78.43 8.85
N LEU A 325 48.17 -77.22 9.18
CA LEU A 325 48.92 -76.90 10.42
C LEU A 325 48.33 -77.53 11.71
N PRO A 326 46.99 -77.59 11.92
CA PRO A 326 46.43 -78.11 13.18
C PRO A 326 46.79 -79.57 13.44
N ARG A 327 46.92 -80.38 12.40
CA ARG A 327 47.14 -81.83 12.53
C ARG A 327 48.57 -82.16 12.96
N LEU A 328 49.54 -81.35 12.54
CA LEU A 328 50.96 -81.55 12.85
C LEU A 328 51.29 -81.19 14.30
N VAL A 329 50.61 -80.20 14.86
CA VAL A 329 50.78 -79.82 16.26
C VAL A 329 50.43 -80.97 17.20
N LEU A 330 49.38 -81.75 16.88
CA LEU A 330 48.94 -82.87 17.72
C LEU A 330 50.01 -83.96 17.88
N ALA A 331 50.94 -84.06 16.92
CA ALA A 331 51.95 -85.10 16.90
C ALA A 331 53.17 -84.81 17.80
N ILE A 332 53.40 -83.56 18.21
CA ILE A 332 54.64 -83.14 18.92
C ILE A 332 54.58 -83.35 20.44
N VAL A 333 53.42 -83.71 20.99
CA VAL A 333 53.14 -83.72 22.43
C VAL A 333 54.11 -84.58 23.27
N PRO A 334 54.51 -85.81 22.88
CA PRO A 334 55.28 -86.68 23.77
C PRO A 334 56.71 -86.21 24.08
N MET A 335 57.38 -85.56 23.13
CA MET A 335 58.76 -85.09 23.29
C MET A 335 58.87 -83.87 24.21
N TYR A 336 57.75 -83.19 24.38
CA TYR A 336 57.67 -81.95 25.14
C TYR A 336 57.81 -82.19 26.65
N VAL A 337 57.31 -83.33 27.16
CA VAL A 337 57.10 -83.55 28.59
C VAL A 337 58.38 -83.56 29.46
N PRO A 338 59.51 -84.19 29.11
CA PRO A 338 60.70 -84.21 29.98
C PRO A 338 61.50 -82.91 30.01
N ALA A 339 61.55 -82.19 28.88
CA ALA A 339 62.16 -80.87 28.82
C ALA A 339 61.42 -79.86 29.72
N LEU A 340 60.14 -80.13 30.01
CA LEU A 340 59.39 -79.36 31.01
C LEU A 340 59.95 -79.51 32.43
N TRP A 341 60.45 -80.67 32.83
CA TRP A 341 60.82 -80.91 34.23
C TRP A 341 62.18 -80.32 34.66
N PHE A 342 63.20 -80.31 33.80
CA PHE A 342 64.48 -79.67 34.15
C PHE A 342 64.29 -78.17 34.37
N THR A 343 63.55 -77.58 33.45
CA THR A 343 63.08 -76.20 33.49
C THR A 343 62.29 -75.94 34.78
N TYR A 344 61.50 -76.91 35.26
CA TYR A 344 60.75 -76.84 36.52
C TYR A 344 61.63 -76.65 37.78
N SER A 345 62.85 -77.21 37.84
CA SER A 345 63.66 -77.17 39.07
C SER A 345 64.53 -75.92 39.22
N ALA A 346 65.17 -75.46 38.13
CA ALA A 346 65.92 -74.19 38.13
C ALA A 346 64.98 -73.02 38.47
N SER A 347 63.73 -73.14 38.01
CA SER A 347 62.64 -72.26 38.43
C SER A 347 62.51 -72.20 39.97
N LYS A 348 62.49 -73.33 40.66
CA LYS A 348 62.28 -73.38 42.12
C LYS A 348 63.33 -72.63 42.96
N LYS A 349 64.61 -72.68 42.61
CA LYS A 349 65.68 -71.99 43.38
C LYS A 349 65.77 -70.50 43.07
N LEU A 350 65.52 -70.16 41.81
CA LEU A 350 65.25 -68.78 41.42
C LEU A 350 64.16 -68.17 42.28
N ASN A 351 63.09 -68.92 42.53
CA ASN A 351 61.97 -68.46 43.34
C ASN A 351 62.37 -68.16 44.80
N LEU A 352 63.45 -68.75 45.34
CA LEU A 352 63.93 -68.48 46.70
C LEU A 352 64.85 -67.25 46.80
N SER A 353 65.75 -67.04 45.83
CA SER A 353 66.59 -65.83 45.82
C SER A 353 65.73 -64.59 45.55
N LYS A 354 64.77 -64.71 44.64
CA LYS A 354 63.71 -63.70 44.45
C LYS A 354 63.04 -63.33 45.77
N ARG A 355 62.76 -64.30 46.65
CA ARG A 355 62.18 -64.05 47.99
C ARG A 355 63.04 -63.16 48.89
N LEU A 356 64.35 -63.38 48.97
CA LEU A 356 65.23 -62.57 49.82
C LEU A 356 65.39 -61.15 49.28
N ILE A 357 65.53 -61.04 47.96
CA ILE A 357 65.55 -59.75 47.27
C ILE A 357 64.24 -59.01 47.56
N GLU A 358 63.10 -59.69 47.44
CA GLU A 358 61.80 -59.11 47.77
C GLU A 358 61.70 -58.70 49.24
N GLU A 359 62.27 -59.45 50.18
CA GLU A 359 62.25 -59.06 51.59
C GLU A 359 63.08 -57.80 51.87
N TYR A 360 64.31 -57.69 51.37
CA TYR A 360 65.13 -56.50 51.56
C TYR A 360 64.59 -55.30 50.78
N THR A 361 64.10 -55.55 49.57
CA THR A 361 63.38 -54.55 48.79
C THR A 361 62.16 -54.06 49.57
N HIS A 362 61.40 -54.96 50.18
CA HIS A 362 60.24 -54.60 50.98
C HIS A 362 60.64 -53.76 52.18
N LYS A 363 61.74 -54.05 52.89
CA LYS A 363 62.17 -53.23 54.04
C LYS A 363 62.72 -51.87 53.64
N GLU A 364 63.48 -51.82 52.54
CA GLU A 364 63.96 -50.57 51.95
C GLU A 364 62.79 -49.70 51.49
N VAL A 365 61.88 -50.29 50.70
CA VAL A 365 60.68 -49.63 50.19
C VAL A 365 59.78 -49.25 51.35
N LEU A 366 59.51 -50.12 52.33
CA LEU A 366 58.71 -49.79 53.51
C LEU A 366 59.28 -48.59 54.27
N SER A 367 60.60 -48.46 54.37
CA SER A 367 61.23 -47.29 54.98
C SER A 367 61.04 -46.04 54.12
N LYS A 368 61.30 -46.11 52.80
CA LYS A 368 61.06 -44.98 51.87
C LYS A 368 59.58 -44.61 51.74
N THR A 369 58.70 -45.60 51.86
CA THR A 369 57.25 -45.49 51.82
C THR A 369 56.76 -44.94 53.14
N TYR A 370 57.33 -45.30 54.28
CA TYR A 370 57.03 -44.63 55.54
C TYR A 370 57.45 -43.17 55.47
N GLU A 371 58.61 -42.85 54.89
CA GLU A 371 59.01 -41.45 54.69
C GLU A 371 58.02 -40.72 53.76
N GLY A 372 57.68 -41.33 52.62
CA GLY A 372 56.71 -40.80 51.67
C GLY A 372 55.30 -40.65 52.24
N LEU A 373 54.79 -41.64 52.96
CA LEU A 373 53.48 -41.65 53.60
C LEU A 373 53.45 -40.76 54.83
N SER A 374 54.51 -40.72 55.63
CA SER A 374 54.66 -39.76 56.72
C SER A 374 54.64 -38.34 56.16
N ASN A 375 55.31 -38.09 55.03
CA ASN A 375 55.21 -36.81 54.31
C ASN A 375 53.80 -36.55 53.78
N GLN A 376 53.13 -37.56 53.21
CA GLN A 376 51.75 -37.43 52.72
C GLN A 376 50.76 -37.19 53.87
N ILE A 377 50.88 -37.90 54.99
CA ILE A 377 50.03 -37.76 56.17
C ILE A 377 50.32 -36.45 56.88
N ALA A 378 51.59 -36.01 56.94
CA ALA A 378 51.91 -34.65 57.36
C ALA A 378 51.30 -33.58 56.44
N SER A 379 51.03 -33.91 55.17
CA SER A 379 50.31 -33.05 54.22
C SER A 379 48.77 -33.25 54.20
N ILE A 380 48.19 -34.16 55.01
CA ILE A 380 46.74 -34.32 55.18
C ILE A 380 46.20 -33.17 56.05
N VAL A 381 45.06 -32.59 55.63
CA VAL A 381 44.51 -31.35 56.21
C VAL A 381 43.91 -31.54 57.60
N ASP A 382 43.27 -32.68 57.87
CA ASP A 382 42.63 -32.96 59.16
C ASP A 382 43.67 -33.39 60.20
N LYS A 383 43.84 -32.59 61.27
CA LYS A 383 44.89 -32.80 62.27
C LYS A 383 44.63 -33.98 63.18
N GLU A 384 43.39 -34.18 63.60
CA GLU A 384 43.05 -35.25 64.54
C GLU A 384 43.15 -36.60 63.84
N GLN A 385 42.66 -36.67 62.58
CA GLN A 385 42.90 -37.84 61.72
C GLN A 385 44.37 -37.96 61.28
N SER A 386 45.10 -36.88 61.01
CA SER A 386 46.54 -36.94 60.66
C SER A 386 47.37 -37.46 61.84
N GLU A 387 47.07 -37.06 63.07
CA GLU A 387 47.76 -37.55 64.27
C GLU A 387 47.38 -38.99 64.58
N GLU A 388 46.10 -39.35 64.47
CA GLU A 388 45.67 -40.74 64.58
C GLU A 388 46.28 -41.61 63.48
N LEU A 389 46.36 -41.13 62.23
CA LEU A 389 46.97 -41.83 61.11
C LEU A 389 48.49 -41.86 61.22
N LYS A 390 49.16 -40.85 61.78
CA LYS A 390 50.60 -40.90 62.10
C LYS A 390 50.87 -41.94 63.17
N PHE A 391 50.05 -41.97 64.22
CA PHE A 391 50.16 -42.95 65.29
C PHE A 391 49.90 -44.37 64.76
N ARG A 392 48.82 -44.57 63.99
CA ARG A 392 48.51 -45.83 63.32
C ARG A 392 49.57 -46.20 62.28
N LEU A 393 50.11 -45.26 61.51
CA LEU A 393 51.18 -45.48 60.52
C LEU A 393 52.46 -45.91 61.24
N LEU A 394 52.86 -45.25 62.32
CA LEU A 394 54.04 -45.62 63.10
C LEU A 394 53.85 -47.00 63.74
N SER A 395 52.68 -47.26 64.33
CA SER A 395 52.33 -48.56 64.89
C SER A 395 52.31 -49.65 63.81
N SER A 396 51.77 -49.36 62.63
CA SER A 396 51.70 -50.29 61.50
C SER A 396 53.06 -50.50 60.85
N PHE A 397 53.89 -49.45 60.76
CA PHE A 397 55.27 -49.56 60.30
C PHE A 397 56.08 -50.45 61.23
N LEU A 398 55.93 -50.29 62.55
CA LEU A 398 56.57 -51.17 63.53
C LEU A 398 56.05 -52.60 63.43
N GLN A 399 54.75 -52.81 63.28
CA GLN A 399 54.14 -54.13 63.10
C GLN A 399 54.61 -54.81 61.80
N ILE A 400 54.58 -54.10 60.67
CA ILE A 400 54.93 -54.62 59.33
C ILE A 400 56.45 -54.77 59.19
N SER A 401 57.26 -53.92 59.83
CA SER A 401 58.72 -54.07 59.86
C SER A 401 59.16 -55.28 60.68
N SER A 402 58.40 -55.62 61.72
CA SER A 402 58.60 -56.82 62.53
C SER A 402 58.11 -58.11 61.85
N GLU A 403 57.25 -58.01 60.83
CA GLU A 403 56.83 -59.15 60.03
C GLU A 403 57.86 -59.46 58.93
N ASN A 404 58.15 -60.74 58.69
CA ASN A 404 59.04 -61.18 57.62
C ASN A 404 58.22 -61.41 56.33
N PRO A 405 58.24 -60.50 55.34
CA PRO A 405 57.42 -60.58 54.12
C PRO A 405 57.81 -61.75 53.20
N GLY A 406 58.99 -62.34 53.38
CA GLY A 406 59.36 -63.57 52.67
C GLY A 406 58.39 -64.73 52.92
N LYS A 407 57.59 -64.67 53.99
CA LYS A 407 56.57 -65.68 54.34
C LYS A 407 55.35 -65.66 53.40
N LEU A 408 55.05 -64.54 52.72
CA LEU A 408 53.88 -64.34 51.86
C LEU A 408 54.07 -64.80 50.41
N ILE A 409 55.30 -65.08 50.00
CA ILE A 409 55.53 -65.86 48.78
C ILE A 409 55.21 -67.32 49.14
N SER A 410 53.94 -67.61 49.40
CA SER A 410 53.42 -68.97 49.49
C SER A 410 53.43 -69.54 48.08
N ASN A 411 53.94 -70.76 47.91
CA ASN A 411 54.11 -71.44 46.61
C ASN A 411 55.31 -70.99 45.74
N TYR A 412 56.40 -70.49 46.34
CA TYR A 412 57.73 -70.57 45.66
C TYR A 412 58.12 -72.01 45.25
N ASN A 413 57.35 -72.99 45.74
CA ASN A 413 57.46 -74.42 45.50
C ASN A 413 56.71 -74.96 44.25
N SER A 414 55.79 -74.21 43.60
CA SER A 414 55.03 -74.66 42.40
C SER A 414 55.42 -73.88 41.14
N SER A 415 55.11 -74.42 39.95
CA SER A 415 55.61 -73.91 38.65
C SER A 415 54.51 -73.42 37.73
N ASP A 416 54.82 -72.38 36.97
CA ASP A 416 53.89 -71.61 36.13
C ASP A 416 53.63 -72.25 34.75
N HIS A 417 53.02 -73.44 34.68
CA HIS A 417 52.66 -74.08 33.41
C HIS A 417 51.12 -74.21 33.21
N PRO A 418 50.52 -73.64 32.13
CA PRO A 418 49.08 -73.29 32.06
C PRO A 418 48.12 -74.46 31.84
N ILE A 419 48.56 -75.49 31.12
CA ILE A 419 47.77 -76.74 31.00
C ILE A 419 47.61 -77.37 32.39
N MET A 420 48.61 -77.21 33.25
CA MET A 420 48.54 -77.73 34.60
C MET A 420 47.56 -76.91 35.45
N GLU A 421 47.54 -75.60 35.27
CA GLU A 421 46.68 -74.67 36.01
C GLU A 421 45.18 -74.79 35.67
N ALA A 422 44.82 -74.98 34.39
CA ALA A 422 43.41 -75.07 33.95
C ALA A 422 42.70 -76.33 34.48
N LEU A 423 43.46 -77.41 34.61
CA LEU A 423 42.98 -78.63 35.25
C LEU A 423 42.69 -78.41 36.73
N GLU A 424 43.45 -77.55 37.42
CA GLU A 424 43.25 -77.30 38.85
C GLU A 424 42.02 -76.42 39.17
N GLN A 425 41.54 -75.62 38.21
CA GLN A 425 40.50 -74.62 38.46
C GLN A 425 39.09 -75.03 38.06
N SER A 426 38.89 -75.83 37.00
CA SER A 426 37.55 -76.34 36.64
C SER A 426 36.91 -77.11 37.79
N TYR A 427 37.76 -77.80 38.56
CA TYR A 427 37.39 -78.52 39.76
C TYR A 427 36.83 -77.61 40.87
N LYS A 428 37.25 -76.34 40.94
CA LYS A 428 36.89 -75.42 42.02
C LYS A 428 35.51 -74.74 41.83
N PHE A 429 35.00 -74.59 40.60
CA PHE A 429 33.79 -73.81 40.29
C PHE A 429 32.48 -74.54 40.60
N GLN A 430 32.43 -75.83 40.28
CA GLN A 430 31.24 -76.66 40.49
C GLN A 430 30.84 -76.70 41.98
N ILE A 431 31.83 -76.59 42.87
CA ILE A 431 31.65 -76.64 44.33
C ILE A 431 30.95 -75.38 44.88
N ALA A 432 30.92 -74.28 44.13
CA ALA A 432 30.42 -72.99 44.64
C ALA A 432 28.89 -72.78 44.47
N ILE A 433 28.27 -73.30 43.40
CA ILE A 433 26.80 -73.15 43.16
C ILE A 433 25.98 -73.93 44.19
N ASP A 434 26.45 -75.11 44.56
CA ASP A 434 25.77 -75.99 45.52
C ASP A 434 25.64 -75.38 46.92
N LYS A 435 26.42 -74.34 47.26
CA LYS A 435 26.40 -73.73 48.59
C LYS A 435 25.38 -72.60 48.78
N LEU A 436 24.80 -72.04 47.71
CA LEU A 436 24.03 -70.78 47.81
C LEU A 436 22.52 -70.98 48.00
N GLU A 437 21.98 -72.14 47.64
CA GLU A 437 20.54 -72.46 47.76
C GLU A 437 20.07 -72.66 49.23
N GLY A 438 20.99 -72.65 50.21
CA GLY A 438 20.75 -73.09 51.59
C GLY A 438 20.35 -72.06 52.67
N ILE A 439 19.90 -70.83 52.36
CA ILE A 439 19.62 -69.80 53.39
C ILE A 439 18.14 -69.29 53.37
N PRO A 440 17.36 -69.36 54.50
CA PRO A 440 15.93 -69.04 54.52
C PRO A 440 15.65 -67.53 54.45
N GLY A 441 14.57 -67.15 53.76
CA GLY A 441 14.20 -65.75 53.49
C GLY A 441 14.87 -65.17 52.23
N MET A 442 16.02 -65.71 51.82
CA MET A 442 16.66 -65.44 50.53
C MET A 442 16.17 -66.36 49.41
N GLY A 443 15.33 -67.37 49.69
CA GLY A 443 14.65 -68.15 48.65
C GLY A 443 13.78 -67.28 47.74
N LYS A 444 13.18 -66.20 48.28
CA LYS A 444 12.48 -65.21 47.47
C LYS A 444 13.42 -64.35 46.63
N ILE A 445 14.70 -64.19 47.01
CA ILE A 445 15.69 -63.39 46.28
C ILE A 445 16.43 -64.25 45.26
N ALA A 446 16.79 -65.49 45.58
CA ALA A 446 17.23 -66.48 44.60
C ALA A 446 16.13 -66.72 43.55
N ALA A 447 14.87 -66.92 43.96
CA ALA A 447 13.74 -67.01 43.04
C ALA A 447 13.39 -65.67 42.36
N MET A 448 13.66 -64.52 42.98
CA MET A 448 13.48 -63.21 42.33
C MET A 448 14.60 -62.89 41.36
N PHE A 449 15.84 -63.35 41.57
CA PHE A 449 16.96 -63.27 40.65
C PHE A 449 16.84 -64.31 39.53
N GLU A 450 16.39 -65.51 39.84
CA GLU A 450 16.01 -66.48 38.84
C GLU A 450 14.81 -65.96 38.05
N SER A 451 13.77 -65.37 38.67
CA SER A 451 12.62 -64.78 37.96
C SER A 451 12.90 -63.45 37.28
N GLN A 452 13.88 -62.64 37.72
CA GLN A 452 14.33 -61.44 37.02
C GLN A 452 15.31 -61.80 35.90
N SER A 453 16.18 -62.80 36.10
CA SER A 453 16.98 -63.38 35.03
C SER A 453 16.05 -63.99 33.98
N LYS A 454 15.06 -64.77 34.41
CA LYS A 454 14.03 -65.36 33.55
C LYS A 454 13.11 -64.30 32.93
N LYS A 455 12.63 -63.28 33.65
CA LYS A 455 11.88 -62.14 33.05
C LYS A 455 12.74 -61.29 32.11
N ASN A 456 14.03 -61.12 32.36
CA ASN A 456 14.93 -60.42 31.45
C ASN A 456 15.25 -61.28 30.23
N ILE A 457 15.34 -62.60 30.39
CA ILE A 457 15.45 -63.56 29.28
C ILE A 457 14.13 -63.59 28.51
N ASP A 458 12.97 -63.60 29.15
CA ASP A 458 11.63 -63.65 28.56
C ASP A 458 11.23 -62.31 27.93
N ALA A 459 11.61 -61.15 28.50
CA ALA A 459 11.42 -59.85 27.87
C ALA A 459 12.38 -59.62 26.70
N LYS A 460 13.58 -60.22 26.75
CA LYS A 460 14.48 -60.29 25.57
C LYS A 460 13.96 -61.30 24.55
N ALA A 461 13.40 -62.42 24.97
CA ALA A 461 12.79 -63.42 24.10
C ALA A 461 11.52 -62.85 23.45
N ALA A 462 10.67 -62.13 24.18
CA ALA A 462 9.49 -61.44 23.64
C ALA A 462 9.88 -60.27 22.72
N LYS A 463 10.97 -59.53 22.96
CA LYS A 463 11.50 -58.57 21.98
C LYS A 463 12.10 -59.24 20.75
N ILE A 464 12.69 -60.42 20.92
CA ILE A 464 13.19 -61.24 19.81
C ILE A 464 11.99 -61.86 19.05
N GLU A 465 10.92 -62.25 19.73
CA GLU A 465 9.71 -62.86 19.19
C GLU A 465 8.77 -61.84 18.56
N ASP A 466 8.57 -60.64 19.12
CA ASP A 466 7.97 -59.49 18.43
C ASP A 466 8.81 -59.10 17.20
N GLY A 467 10.15 -59.20 17.29
CA GLY A 467 11.06 -58.99 16.17
C GLY A 467 11.04 -60.11 15.12
N PHE A 468 10.63 -61.32 15.50
CA PHE A 468 10.41 -62.45 14.59
C PHE A 468 9.00 -62.45 14.02
N GLU A 469 7.96 -62.05 14.77
CA GLU A 469 6.56 -61.91 14.29
C GLU A 469 6.39 -60.66 13.42
N SER A 470 7.09 -59.56 13.68
CA SER A 470 7.15 -58.42 12.76
C SER A 470 7.81 -58.81 11.44
N LYS A 471 8.85 -59.65 11.47
CA LYS A 471 9.44 -60.25 10.27
C LYS A 471 8.52 -61.27 9.59
N LYS A 472 7.74 -62.03 10.35
CA LYS A 472 6.83 -63.05 9.81
C LYS A 472 5.54 -62.46 9.21
N LYS A 473 5.04 -61.33 9.73
CA LYS A 473 3.97 -60.54 9.08
C LYS A 473 4.45 -59.79 7.84
N GLU A 474 5.71 -59.36 7.80
CA GLU A 474 6.35 -58.87 6.57
C GLU A 474 6.57 -60.01 5.53
N GLU A 475 6.80 -61.26 5.98
CA GLU A 475 6.90 -62.44 5.10
C GLU A 475 5.55 -63.08 4.68
N GLU A 476 4.47 -62.96 5.46
CA GLU A 476 3.13 -63.48 5.10
C GLU A 476 2.32 -62.54 4.19
N THR A 477 2.60 -61.23 4.16
CA THR A 477 2.10 -60.32 3.09
C THR A 477 2.81 -60.51 1.74
N SER A 478 3.82 -61.38 1.66
CA SER A 478 4.51 -61.77 0.42
C SER A 478 4.13 -63.15 -0.12
N ILE A 479 3.17 -63.87 0.48
CA ILE A 479 2.79 -65.25 0.07
C ILE A 479 1.36 -65.37 -0.50
N ASP A 480 0.54 -64.30 -0.51
CA ASP A 480 -0.78 -64.32 -1.19
C ASP A 480 -0.70 -63.85 -2.67
N GLY A 481 0.42 -64.18 -3.33
CA GLY A 481 0.74 -63.75 -4.69
C GLY A 481 1.67 -64.70 -5.43
N GLU A 482 1.48 -66.02 -5.31
CA GLU A 482 1.96 -67.01 -6.30
C GLU A 482 1.27 -68.38 -6.07
N ASP A 483 0.04 -68.51 -6.56
CA ASP A 483 -0.53 -69.78 -7.02
C ASP A 483 -1.70 -69.50 -7.99
N THR A 484 -1.35 -69.03 -9.20
CA THR A 484 -1.94 -69.38 -10.52
C THR A 484 -1.05 -68.89 -11.63
#